data_AF-I4W7Z7-F1
#
_entry.id   AF-I4W7Z7-F1
#
_cell.length_a   1.000
_cell.length_b   1.000
_cell.length_c   1.000
_cell.angle_alpha   90.00
_cell.angle_beta   90.00
_cell.angle_gamma   90.00
#
_symmetry.space_group_name_H-M   'P 1'
#
loop_
_entity.id
_entity.type
_entity.pdbx_description
1 polymer ?
#
loop_
_entity_poly.entity_id
_entity_poly.type
_entity_poly.pdbx_seq_one_letter_code
_entity_poly.pdbx_strand_id
1 'polypeptide(L)'
;MDIAELLAFSVKNKASDLHLSAGLPPMIRVDGDVRRINIPALEHKQVHSLIYDIMSDKQRRDFEEFLETDFSFEISGLARFRVNAFNQNRGAGAVFRTIPSEVLSLEDLGAPKIFRELIEQPQGLILVTGPTGSGKSTTLAAMVDHINKTEYGHLLTIEDPIEFVHTSQKCLVNQREVHRDTHGFNEALRSALREDPDFILVGELRDLETIRLALTAAETGHLVFGTLHTSSAAKTIDRIIDVFPAGEKPMVRSMLSESLRAVISQTLLKKVGGGRMAAHEIMVGIPAIRNLIREDKVAQMYSSIQTGQQYGMQTLDQNLQDLVKRGVIARQQAQSYAKNKDIFK
;
A
#
# COMPACT_ATOMS: atom_id res chain seq x y z
N MET A 1 -17.70 -3.90 29.90
CA MET A 1 -16.94 -4.34 28.73
C MET A 1 -16.80 -3.15 27.83
N ASP A 2 -15.57 -2.64 27.77
CA ASP A 2 -15.23 -1.49 26.93
C ASP A 2 -14.74 -1.98 25.56
N ILE A 3 -14.48 -1.02 24.67
CA ILE A 3 -13.94 -1.30 23.34
C ILE A 3 -12.50 -1.83 23.41
N ALA A 4 -11.71 -1.39 24.40
CA ALA A 4 -10.32 -1.78 24.57
C ALA A 4 -10.18 -3.28 24.89
N GLU A 5 -11.05 -3.83 25.75
CA GLU A 5 -11.13 -5.25 26.08
C GLU A 5 -11.48 -6.10 24.84
N LEU A 6 -12.43 -5.65 24.01
CA LEU A 6 -12.81 -6.34 22.78
C LEU A 6 -11.68 -6.36 21.76
N LEU A 7 -10.97 -5.25 21.61
CA LEU A 7 -9.81 -5.13 20.73
C LEU A 7 -8.64 -5.97 21.24
N ALA A 8 -8.34 -5.94 22.54
CA ALA A 8 -7.34 -6.79 23.17
C ALA A 8 -7.66 -8.28 23.01
N PHE A 9 -8.92 -8.67 23.18
CA PHE A 9 -9.39 -10.03 22.91
C PHE A 9 -9.17 -10.42 21.45
N SER A 10 -9.46 -9.52 20.52
CA SER A 10 -9.27 -9.75 19.08
C SER A 10 -7.80 -9.99 18.72
N VAL A 11 -6.91 -9.15 19.24
CA VAL A 11 -5.44 -9.30 19.06
C VAL A 11 -4.94 -10.61 19.69
N LYS A 12 -5.37 -10.92 20.92
CA LYS A 12 -5.00 -12.17 21.61
C LYS A 12 -5.41 -13.43 20.83
N ASN A 13 -6.54 -13.38 20.14
CA ASN A 13 -7.04 -14.47 19.29
C ASN A 13 -6.53 -14.40 17.85
N LYS A 14 -5.57 -13.51 17.54
CA LYS A 14 -5.01 -13.29 16.20
C LYS A 14 -6.08 -13.03 15.14
N ALA A 15 -7.15 -12.33 15.53
CA ALA A 15 -8.20 -11.96 14.62
C ALA A 15 -7.74 -10.85 13.66
N SER A 16 -8.08 -11.00 12.37
CA SER A 16 -7.82 -9.97 11.37
C SER A 16 -8.77 -8.78 11.52
N ASP A 17 -10.01 -9.04 11.89
CA ASP A 17 -11.06 -8.03 12.01
C ASP A 17 -11.94 -8.29 13.25
N LEU A 18 -12.35 -7.22 13.93
CA LEU A 18 -13.44 -7.19 14.90
C LEU A 18 -14.64 -6.47 14.27
N HIS A 19 -15.82 -7.08 14.37
CA HIS A 19 -17.07 -6.57 13.85
C HIS A 19 -18.04 -6.27 15.00
N LEU A 20 -18.53 -5.04 15.04
CA LEU A 20 -19.65 -4.63 15.88
C LEU A 20 -20.84 -4.33 14.99
N SER A 21 -22.00 -4.89 15.33
CA SER A 21 -23.24 -4.65 14.58
C SER A 21 -24.41 -4.70 15.54
N ALA A 22 -25.22 -3.63 15.56
CA ALA A 22 -26.38 -3.55 16.43
C ALA A 22 -27.31 -4.76 16.24
N GLY A 23 -27.80 -5.30 17.36
CA GLY A 23 -28.63 -6.50 17.45
C GLY A 23 -27.85 -7.82 17.39
N LEU A 24 -26.51 -7.81 17.38
CA LEU A 24 -25.68 -9.01 17.35
C LEU A 24 -24.58 -8.96 18.41
N PRO A 25 -24.08 -10.12 18.88
CA PRO A 25 -22.83 -10.18 19.62
C PRO A 25 -21.66 -9.69 18.76
N PRO A 26 -20.62 -9.09 19.36
CA PRO A 26 -19.35 -8.84 18.68
C PRO A 26 -18.82 -10.11 18.02
N MET A 27 -18.25 -9.94 16.83
CA MET A 27 -17.73 -11.06 16.05
C MET A 27 -16.30 -10.78 15.66
N ILE A 28 -15.46 -11.81 15.60
CA ILE A 28 -14.07 -11.70 15.15
C ILE A 28 -13.86 -12.57 13.91
N ARG A 29 -13.00 -12.11 13.01
CA ARG A 29 -12.53 -12.90 11.87
C ARG A 29 -11.22 -13.58 12.20
N VAL A 30 -11.22 -14.91 12.20
CA VAL A 30 -10.01 -15.73 12.39
C VAL A 30 -9.89 -16.68 11.20
N ASP A 31 -8.74 -16.67 10.53
CA ASP A 31 -8.47 -17.49 9.34
C ASP A 31 -9.52 -17.37 8.20
N GLY A 32 -10.17 -16.22 8.11
CA GLY A 32 -11.19 -15.91 7.10
C GLY A 32 -12.63 -16.11 7.57
N ASP A 33 -12.86 -16.85 8.65
CA ASP A 33 -14.19 -17.12 9.19
C ASP A 33 -14.62 -16.07 10.22
N VAL A 34 -15.87 -15.58 10.13
CA VAL A 34 -16.46 -14.67 11.13
C VAL A 34 -17.17 -15.46 12.21
N ARG A 35 -16.76 -15.31 13.47
CA ARG A 35 -17.28 -16.06 14.62
C ARG A 35 -17.75 -15.12 15.72
N ARG A 36 -18.87 -15.46 16.37
CA ARG A 36 -19.42 -14.71 17.50
C ARG A 36 -18.54 -14.91 18.74
N ILE A 37 -18.25 -13.83 19.45
CA ILE A 37 -17.70 -13.90 20.81
C ILE A 37 -18.85 -14.32 21.74
N ASN A 38 -18.54 -15.12 22.76
CA ASN A 38 -19.53 -15.64 23.72
C ASN A 38 -19.96 -14.58 24.74
N ILE A 39 -20.63 -13.54 24.25
CA ILE A 39 -21.17 -12.42 25.01
C ILE A 39 -22.55 -12.05 24.46
N PRO A 40 -23.40 -11.36 25.24
CA PRO A 40 -24.74 -10.96 24.79
C PRO A 40 -24.70 -10.08 23.53
N ALA A 41 -25.82 -10.06 22.82
CA ALA A 41 -26.00 -9.14 21.70
C ALA A 41 -25.92 -7.68 22.16
N LEU A 42 -25.31 -6.82 21.35
CA LEU A 42 -25.20 -5.40 21.63
C LEU A 42 -26.32 -4.63 20.92
N GLU A 43 -27.10 -3.89 21.69
CA GLU A 43 -28.12 -2.98 21.17
C GLU A 43 -27.48 -1.77 20.47
N HIS A 44 -28.27 -1.08 19.64
CA HIS A 44 -27.79 0.11 18.90
C HIS A 44 -27.08 1.13 19.81
N LYS A 45 -27.65 1.45 20.96
CA LYS A 45 -27.08 2.42 21.91
C LYS A 45 -25.70 1.98 22.43
N GLN A 46 -25.50 0.67 22.65
CA GLN A 46 -24.24 0.13 23.14
C GLN A 46 -23.17 0.19 22.05
N VAL A 47 -23.51 -0.24 20.83
CA VAL A 47 -22.58 -0.19 19.69
C VAL A 47 -22.19 1.25 19.37
N HIS A 48 -23.17 2.15 19.34
CA HIS A 48 -22.95 3.58 19.09
C HIS A 48 -22.01 4.20 20.14
N SER A 49 -22.26 3.95 21.43
CA SER A 49 -21.36 4.42 22.52
C SER A 49 -19.93 3.91 22.34
N LEU A 50 -19.74 2.61 22.10
CA LEU A 50 -18.41 2.01 21.92
C LEU A 50 -17.64 2.64 20.74
N ILE A 51 -18.34 3.00 19.67
CA ILE A 51 -17.75 3.67 18.50
C ILE A 51 -17.45 5.14 18.81
N TYR A 52 -18.35 5.84 19.51
CA TYR A 52 -18.18 7.25 19.84
C TYR A 52 -17.05 7.51 20.83
N ASP A 53 -16.80 6.57 21.75
CA ASP A 53 -15.76 6.68 22.78
C ASP A 53 -14.34 6.76 22.19
N ILE A 54 -14.14 6.24 20.99
CA ILE A 54 -12.84 6.24 20.29
C ILE A 54 -12.72 7.32 19.21
N MET A 55 -13.80 8.04 18.92
CA MET A 55 -13.82 9.09 17.91
C MET A 55 -13.45 10.46 18.50
N SER A 56 -12.68 11.23 17.74
CA SER A 56 -12.52 12.67 17.94
C SER A 56 -13.78 13.45 17.55
N ASP A 57 -13.89 14.70 17.99
CA ASP A 57 -15.04 15.56 17.66
C ASP A 57 -15.20 15.83 16.16
N LYS A 58 -14.11 15.75 15.38
CA LYS A 58 -14.19 15.81 13.92
C LYS A 58 -14.81 14.54 13.36
N GLN A 59 -14.31 13.36 13.76
CA GLN A 59 -14.84 12.07 13.30
C GLN A 59 -16.30 11.84 13.70
N ARG A 60 -16.71 12.32 14.88
CA ARG A 60 -18.11 12.30 15.31
C ARG A 60 -18.99 13.11 14.37
N ARG A 61 -18.58 14.34 14.03
CA ARG A 61 -19.28 15.18 13.05
C ARG A 61 -19.33 14.54 11.67
N ASP A 62 -18.19 14.02 11.20
CA ASP A 62 -18.11 13.34 9.90
C ASP A 62 -19.07 12.13 9.87
N PHE A 63 -19.11 11.32 10.94
CA PHE A 63 -20.02 10.18 11.06
C PHE A 63 -21.50 10.59 11.14
N GLU A 64 -21.83 11.67 11.85
CA GLU A 64 -23.21 12.18 11.94
C GLU A 64 -23.70 12.79 10.64
N GLU A 65 -22.84 13.52 9.92
CA GLU A 65 -23.16 14.21 8.67
C GLU A 65 -23.23 13.25 7.47
N PHE A 66 -22.21 12.39 7.32
CA PHE A 66 -22.07 11.52 6.16
C PHE A 66 -22.59 10.09 6.40
N LEU A 67 -22.99 9.76 7.63
CA LEU A 67 -23.48 8.44 8.06
C LEU A 67 -22.43 7.31 8.01
N GLU A 68 -21.18 7.66 7.67
CA GLU A 68 -20.03 6.77 7.63
C GLU A 68 -18.72 7.55 7.78
N THR A 69 -17.69 6.92 8.34
CA THR A 69 -16.34 7.51 8.45
C THR A 69 -15.26 6.44 8.62
N ASP A 70 -14.06 6.72 8.10
CA ASP A 70 -12.84 5.92 8.26
C ASP A 70 -11.83 6.68 9.12
N PHE A 71 -11.14 5.98 10.02
CA PHE A 71 -10.04 6.54 10.82
C PHE A 71 -9.11 5.47 11.37
N SER A 72 -7.94 5.87 11.86
CA SER A 72 -7.08 4.99 12.67
C SER A 72 -7.33 5.17 14.17
N PHE A 73 -7.23 4.08 14.93
CA PHE A 73 -7.28 4.07 16.38
C PHE A 73 -6.13 3.23 16.93
N GLU A 74 -5.47 3.72 17.97
CA GLU A 74 -4.33 3.05 18.59
C GLU A 74 -4.60 2.79 20.07
N ILE A 75 -4.32 1.56 20.51
CA ILE A 75 -4.19 1.24 21.92
C ILE A 75 -2.70 1.04 22.20
N SER A 76 -2.12 1.98 22.94
CA SER A 76 -0.69 1.97 23.27
C SER A 76 -0.29 0.63 23.92
N GLY A 77 0.79 0.04 23.42
CA GLY A 77 1.29 -1.26 23.88
C GLY A 77 0.49 -2.49 23.41
N LEU A 78 -0.58 -2.31 22.62
CA LEU A 78 -1.38 -3.40 22.09
C LEU A 78 -1.27 -3.50 20.56
N ALA A 79 -1.94 -2.59 19.83
CA ALA A 79 -2.00 -2.59 18.37
C ALA A 79 -2.65 -1.30 17.85
N ARG A 80 -2.46 -1.04 16.56
CA ARG A 80 -3.23 -0.07 15.79
C ARG A 80 -4.35 -0.77 15.04
N PHE A 81 -5.43 -0.03 14.78
CA PHE A 81 -6.61 -0.51 14.11
C PHE A 81 -7.04 0.51 13.05
N ARG A 82 -7.39 0.03 11.87
CA ARG A 82 -8.19 0.80 10.92
C ARG A 82 -9.65 0.58 11.26
N VAL A 83 -10.37 1.66 11.53
CA VAL A 83 -11.78 1.65 11.90
C VAL A 83 -12.59 2.22 10.75
N ASN A 84 -13.64 1.52 10.35
CA ASN A 84 -14.71 2.06 9.52
C ASN A 84 -16.01 1.94 10.32
N ALA A 85 -16.68 3.07 10.54
CA ALA A 85 -17.96 3.16 11.22
C ALA A 85 -19.05 3.55 10.23
N PHE A 86 -20.23 2.92 10.34
CA PHE A 86 -21.33 3.09 9.39
C PHE A 86 -22.70 2.77 10.04
N ASN A 87 -23.78 3.17 9.38
CA ASN A 87 -25.15 2.80 9.77
C ASN A 87 -25.70 1.65 8.91
N GLN A 88 -26.50 0.79 9.51
CA GLN A 88 -27.21 -0.31 8.83
C GLN A 88 -28.62 -0.47 9.41
N ASN A 89 -29.43 -1.37 8.82
CA ASN A 89 -30.87 -1.49 9.13
C ASN A 89 -31.21 -1.69 10.63
N ARG A 90 -30.35 -2.36 11.41
CA ARG A 90 -30.53 -2.56 12.86
C ARG A 90 -29.92 -1.44 13.72
N GLY A 91 -29.26 -0.45 13.12
CA GLY A 91 -28.56 0.65 13.81
C GLY A 91 -27.07 0.74 13.46
N ALA A 92 -26.27 1.21 14.40
CA ALA A 92 -24.82 1.42 14.22
C ALA A 92 -24.05 0.11 13.91
N GLY A 93 -22.94 0.24 13.20
CA GLY A 93 -21.98 -0.81 12.91
C GLY A 93 -20.56 -0.25 12.81
N ALA A 94 -19.57 -1.09 13.10
CA ALA A 94 -18.17 -0.78 12.87
C ALA A 94 -17.36 -2.04 12.57
N VAL A 95 -16.32 -1.86 11.76
CA VAL A 95 -15.28 -2.87 11.52
C VAL A 95 -13.93 -2.30 11.92
N PHE A 96 -13.22 -3.06 12.75
CA PHE A 96 -11.88 -2.77 13.22
C PHE A 96 -10.93 -3.79 12.62
N ARG A 97 -10.05 -3.35 11.73
CA ARG A 97 -8.99 -4.20 11.17
C ARG A 97 -7.70 -3.97 11.94
N THR A 98 -7.16 -5.03 12.52
CA THR A 98 -5.85 -4.98 13.20
C THR A 98 -4.77 -4.65 12.18
N ILE A 99 -3.99 -3.61 12.44
CA ILE A 99 -2.83 -3.25 11.63
C ILE A 99 -1.59 -3.87 12.29
N PRO A 100 -0.77 -4.63 11.53
CA PRO A 100 0.45 -5.22 12.08
C PRO A 100 1.38 -4.14 12.63
N SER A 101 1.89 -4.34 13.86
CA SER A 101 2.84 -3.43 14.49
C SER A 101 4.29 -3.66 14.03
N GLU A 102 4.62 -4.90 13.66
CA GLU A 102 5.97 -5.27 13.22
C GLU A 102 6.10 -5.07 11.71
N VAL A 103 7.09 -4.25 11.31
CA VAL A 103 7.50 -4.10 9.91
C VAL A 103 8.44 -5.25 9.57
N LEU A 104 8.05 -6.08 8.60
CA LEU A 104 8.90 -7.14 8.07
C LEU A 104 10.07 -6.54 7.28
N SER A 105 11.26 -7.13 7.41
CA SER A 105 12.41 -6.72 6.60
C SER A 105 12.27 -7.19 5.14
N LEU A 106 13.06 -6.61 4.23
CA LEU A 106 13.12 -7.07 2.84
C LEU A 106 13.53 -8.56 2.75
N GLU A 107 14.37 -9.02 3.67
CA GLU A 107 14.77 -10.42 3.82
C GLU A 107 13.61 -11.31 4.24
N ASP A 108 12.82 -10.89 5.23
CA ASP A 108 11.66 -11.65 5.72
C ASP A 108 10.60 -11.80 4.63
N LEU A 109 10.45 -10.78 3.78
CA LEU A 109 9.57 -10.82 2.61
C LEU A 109 10.12 -11.68 1.46
N GLY A 110 11.39 -12.09 1.52
CA GLY A 110 12.08 -12.73 0.41
C GLY A 110 12.16 -11.81 -0.82
N ALA A 111 12.26 -10.49 -0.61
CA ALA A 111 12.30 -9.50 -1.66
C ALA A 111 13.55 -9.66 -2.54
N PRO A 112 13.44 -9.51 -3.87
CA PRO A 112 14.59 -9.56 -4.77
C PRO A 112 15.63 -8.48 -4.43
N LYS A 113 16.93 -8.79 -4.63
CA LYS A 113 18.06 -7.88 -4.29
C LYS A 113 17.93 -6.48 -4.88
N ILE A 114 17.38 -6.38 -6.10
CA ILE A 114 17.14 -5.12 -6.81
C ILE A 114 16.32 -4.12 -5.98
N PHE A 115 15.49 -4.56 -5.01
CA PHE A 115 14.72 -3.63 -4.17
C PHE A 115 15.65 -2.74 -3.32
N ARG A 116 16.79 -3.25 -2.86
CA ARG A 116 17.79 -2.44 -2.13
C ARG A 116 18.51 -1.47 -3.05
N GLU A 117 18.95 -1.96 -4.20
CA GLU A 117 19.62 -1.14 -5.22
C GLU A 117 18.72 0.02 -5.71
N LEU A 118 17.40 -0.17 -5.70
CA LEU A 118 16.42 0.85 -6.05
C LEU A 118 16.27 1.94 -4.98
N ILE A 119 16.31 1.59 -3.70
CA ILE A 119 16.18 2.58 -2.61
C ILE A 119 17.47 3.33 -2.30
N GLU A 120 18.61 2.83 -2.79
CA GLU A 120 19.90 3.55 -2.77
C GLU A 120 19.98 4.67 -3.83
N GLN A 121 18.96 4.81 -4.68
CA GLN A 121 18.92 5.89 -5.68
C GLN A 121 18.73 7.25 -4.98
N PRO A 122 19.48 8.30 -5.37
CA PRO A 122 19.43 9.59 -4.67
C PRO A 122 18.11 10.33 -4.86
N GLN A 123 17.43 10.12 -5.98
CA GLN A 123 16.16 10.76 -6.31
C GLN A 123 15.41 9.98 -7.38
N GLY A 124 14.13 10.27 -7.56
CA GLY A 124 13.27 9.78 -8.63
C GLY A 124 12.00 9.12 -8.11
N LEU A 125 11.26 8.45 -8.98
CA LEU A 125 9.96 7.86 -8.66
C LEU A 125 10.02 6.32 -8.67
N ILE A 126 9.64 5.69 -7.56
CA ILE A 126 9.46 4.25 -7.43
C ILE A 126 7.97 3.95 -7.20
N LEU A 127 7.39 3.10 -8.04
CA LEU A 127 5.98 2.75 -7.96
C LEU A 127 5.81 1.30 -7.55
N VAL A 128 5.07 1.06 -6.47
CA VAL A 128 4.67 -0.28 -6.05
C VAL A 128 3.18 -0.44 -6.34
N THR A 129 2.84 -1.37 -7.25
CA THR A 129 1.49 -1.49 -7.80
C THR A 129 0.91 -2.89 -7.62
N GLY A 130 -0.41 -3.00 -7.76
CA GLY A 130 -1.13 -4.27 -7.62
C GLY A 130 -2.50 -4.10 -7.00
N PRO A 131 -3.35 -5.15 -7.06
CA PRO A 131 -4.70 -5.09 -6.53
C PRO A 131 -4.72 -4.86 -5.01
N THR A 132 -5.89 -4.55 -4.46
CA THR A 132 -6.08 -4.47 -3.01
C THR A 132 -5.72 -5.79 -2.36
N GLY A 133 -4.98 -5.74 -1.24
CA GLY A 133 -4.51 -6.94 -0.54
C GLY A 133 -3.37 -7.67 -1.22
N SER A 134 -2.70 -7.09 -2.23
CA SER A 134 -1.50 -7.67 -2.83
C SER A 134 -0.22 -7.50 -2.00
N GLY A 135 -0.27 -6.78 -0.87
CA GLY A 135 0.88 -6.56 0.00
C GLY A 135 1.76 -5.35 -0.36
N LYS A 136 1.26 -4.39 -1.16
CA LYS A 136 2.01 -3.17 -1.54
C LYS A 136 2.55 -2.41 -0.34
N SER A 137 1.67 -2.12 0.63
CA SER A 137 2.02 -1.35 1.82
C SER A 137 3.08 -2.07 2.66
N THR A 138 3.03 -3.40 2.72
CA THR A 138 4.06 -4.22 3.39
C THR A 138 5.41 -4.13 2.70
N THR A 139 5.43 -4.20 1.36
CA THR A 139 6.66 -4.03 0.57
C THR A 139 7.24 -2.63 0.75
N LEU A 140 6.40 -1.59 0.68
CA LEU A 140 6.85 -0.21 0.90
C LEU A 140 7.33 0.02 2.32
N ALA A 141 6.64 -0.51 3.34
CA ALA A 141 7.08 -0.42 4.72
C ALA A 141 8.46 -1.07 4.89
N ALA A 142 8.71 -2.23 4.28
CA ALA A 142 10.03 -2.88 4.32
C ALA A 142 11.12 -2.04 3.63
N MET A 143 10.79 -1.39 2.51
CA MET A 143 11.71 -0.49 1.80
C MET A 143 12.03 0.76 2.62
N VAL A 144 11.01 1.41 3.18
CA VAL A 144 11.12 2.60 4.04
C VAL A 144 11.87 2.29 5.32
N ASP A 145 11.59 1.15 5.96
CA ASP A 145 12.30 0.71 7.16
C ASP A 145 13.77 0.39 6.88
N HIS A 146 14.10 -0.15 5.70
CA HIS A 146 15.49 -0.32 5.29
C HIS A 146 16.22 1.03 5.20
N ILE A 147 15.63 2.02 4.52
CA ILE A 147 16.17 3.39 4.43
C ILE A 147 16.37 3.97 5.84
N ASN A 148 15.36 3.88 6.70
CA ASN A 148 15.41 4.37 8.08
C ASN A 148 16.56 3.77 8.91
N LYS A 149 16.98 2.54 8.58
CA LYS A 149 18.09 1.82 9.23
C LYS A 149 19.46 2.12 8.62
N THR A 150 19.52 2.53 7.35
CA THR A 150 20.78 2.69 6.62
C THR A 150 21.20 4.14 6.44
N GLU A 151 20.25 5.02 6.13
CA GLU A 151 20.49 6.42 5.73
C GLU A 151 20.32 7.42 6.87
N TYR A 152 20.95 8.59 6.73
CA TYR A 152 20.73 9.75 7.59
C TYR A 152 19.98 10.81 6.80
N GLY A 153 18.65 10.79 6.87
CA GLY A 153 17.81 11.71 6.12
C GLY A 153 16.42 11.87 6.73
N HIS A 154 15.56 12.58 6.03
CA HIS A 154 14.18 12.83 6.41
C HIS A 154 13.21 12.02 5.53
N LEU A 155 12.52 11.07 6.18
CA LEU A 155 11.42 10.29 5.62
C LEU A 155 10.09 10.96 5.98
N LEU A 156 9.37 11.43 4.96
CA LEU A 156 8.03 11.99 5.10
C LEU A 156 7.00 11.07 4.44
N THR A 157 5.99 10.62 5.20
CA THR A 157 4.88 9.82 4.65
C THR A 157 3.57 10.59 4.70
N ILE A 158 2.74 10.42 3.67
CA ILE A 158 1.39 10.97 3.56
C ILE A 158 0.47 9.80 3.23
N GLU A 159 -0.40 9.43 4.16
CA GLU A 159 -1.17 8.17 4.11
C GLU A 159 -2.64 8.37 4.53
N ASP A 160 -3.54 7.51 4.07
CA ASP A 160 -4.97 7.57 4.37
C ASP A 160 -5.59 6.17 4.61
N PRO A 161 -5.61 5.68 5.86
CA PRO A 161 -4.86 6.16 7.02
C PRO A 161 -3.43 5.61 7.05
N ILE A 162 -2.62 6.01 8.05
CA ILE A 162 -1.28 5.41 8.26
C ILE A 162 -1.42 3.91 8.55
N GLU A 163 -0.75 3.09 7.74
CA GLU A 163 -0.72 1.64 7.93
C GLU A 163 0.41 1.25 8.91
N PHE A 164 1.66 1.40 8.51
CA PHE A 164 2.80 1.00 9.35
C PHE A 164 3.39 2.21 10.05
N VAL A 165 3.57 2.12 11.38
CA VAL A 165 4.24 3.19 12.13
C VAL A 165 5.74 2.90 12.17
N HIS A 166 6.51 3.82 11.61
CA HIS A 166 7.96 3.76 11.59
C HIS A 166 8.52 4.61 12.73
N THR A 167 9.17 3.96 13.70
CA THR A 167 9.95 4.70 14.72
C THR A 167 11.23 5.24 14.09
N SER A 168 11.54 6.51 14.31
CA SER A 168 12.79 7.12 13.83
C SER A 168 14.01 6.36 14.36
N GLN A 169 14.92 6.01 13.45
CA GLN A 169 16.18 5.33 13.76
C GLN A 169 17.33 6.24 13.33
N LYS A 170 17.94 5.99 12.17
CA LYS A 170 18.93 6.93 11.62
C LYS A 170 18.27 8.07 10.87
N CYS A 171 17.12 7.83 10.26
CA CYS A 171 16.30 8.87 9.66
C CYS A 171 15.37 9.52 10.70
N LEU A 172 15.09 10.80 10.47
CA LEU A 172 13.88 11.45 11.01
C LEU A 172 12.68 10.91 10.21
N VAL A 173 11.66 10.42 10.91
CA VAL A 173 10.43 9.93 10.27
C VAL A 173 9.25 10.78 10.73
N ASN A 174 8.61 11.47 9.78
CA ASN A 174 7.35 12.16 9.99
C ASN A 174 6.27 11.49 9.15
N GLN A 175 5.19 11.03 9.80
CA GLN A 175 4.06 10.42 9.12
C GLN A 175 2.82 11.28 9.31
N ARG A 176 2.15 11.61 8.21
CA ARG A 176 0.96 12.48 8.20
C ARG A 176 -0.24 11.69 7.70
N GLU A 177 -1.24 11.56 8.56
CA GLU A 177 -2.51 10.95 8.21
C GLU A 177 -3.45 11.98 7.59
N VAL A 178 -3.97 11.69 6.41
CA VAL A 178 -4.98 12.52 5.75
C VAL A 178 -6.24 12.57 6.61
N HIS A 179 -6.91 13.73 6.62
CA HIS A 179 -8.08 14.04 7.44
C HIS A 179 -7.85 14.19 8.96
N ARG A 180 -6.66 13.84 9.47
CA ARG A 180 -6.23 14.04 10.86
C ARG A 180 -5.10 15.08 10.99
N ASP A 181 -3.99 14.88 10.28
CA ASP A 181 -2.76 15.69 10.35
C ASP A 181 -2.59 16.62 9.14
N THR A 182 -3.38 16.40 8.09
CA THR A 182 -3.47 17.24 6.89
C THR A 182 -4.88 17.19 6.31
N HIS A 183 -5.27 18.21 5.55
CA HIS A 183 -6.58 18.27 4.90
C HIS A 183 -6.70 17.31 3.71
N GLY A 184 -5.58 17.02 3.05
CA GLY A 184 -5.54 16.21 1.84
C GLY A 184 -4.11 15.87 1.43
N PHE A 185 -4.00 15.00 0.41
CA PHE A 185 -2.72 14.63 -0.21
C PHE A 185 -2.06 15.84 -0.87
N ASN A 186 -2.83 16.68 -1.57
CA ASN A 186 -2.30 17.82 -2.31
C ASN A 186 -1.69 18.88 -1.39
N GLU A 187 -2.37 19.23 -0.30
CA GLU A 187 -1.89 20.19 0.69
C GLU A 187 -0.62 19.68 1.38
N ALA A 188 -0.60 18.40 1.74
CA ALA A 188 0.57 17.78 2.35
C ALA A 188 1.75 17.71 1.38
N LEU A 189 1.55 17.32 0.12
CA LEU A 189 2.61 17.27 -0.88
C LEU A 189 3.17 18.64 -1.24
N ARG A 190 2.34 19.68 -1.30
CA ARG A 190 2.83 21.05 -1.49
C ARG A 190 3.66 21.52 -0.29
N SER A 191 3.28 21.13 0.91
CA SER A 191 4.01 21.46 2.14
C SER A 191 5.32 20.68 2.24
N ALA A 192 5.31 19.41 1.84
CA ALA A 192 6.47 18.51 1.83
C ALA A 192 7.69 19.14 1.14
N LEU A 193 7.49 19.84 0.01
CA LEU A 193 8.58 20.52 -0.71
C LEU A 193 9.28 21.64 0.08
N ARG A 194 8.79 21.98 1.28
CA ARG A 194 9.38 22.97 2.21
C ARG A 194 9.64 22.38 3.59
N GLU A 195 9.45 21.08 3.76
CA GLU A 195 9.67 20.34 5.00
C GLU A 195 11.05 19.65 5.02
N ASP A 196 11.92 19.97 4.05
CA ASP A 196 13.26 19.39 3.88
C ASP A 196 13.28 17.84 3.87
N PRO A 197 12.40 17.14 3.10
CA PRO A 197 12.46 15.68 3.00
C PRO A 197 13.55 15.24 2.02
N ASP A 198 14.13 14.07 2.27
CA ASP A 198 14.94 13.34 1.29
C ASP A 198 14.09 12.28 0.57
N PHE A 199 13.19 11.66 1.34
CA PHE A 199 12.35 10.56 0.92
C PHE A 199 10.88 10.88 1.19
N ILE A 200 10.02 10.70 0.19
CA ILE A 200 8.59 10.99 0.29
C ILE A 200 7.78 9.74 -0.07
N LEU A 201 6.97 9.23 0.86
CA LEU A 201 5.97 8.21 0.57
C LEU A 201 4.60 8.85 0.40
N VAL A 202 4.03 8.72 -0.80
CA VAL A 202 2.67 9.12 -1.12
C VAL A 202 1.81 7.86 -1.19
N GLY A 203 0.83 7.73 -0.31
CA GLY A 203 -0.05 6.56 -0.19
C GLY A 203 -0.55 6.03 -1.54
N GLU A 204 -1.50 6.71 -2.17
CA GLU A 204 -2.02 6.34 -3.49
C GLU A 204 -1.97 7.53 -4.46
N LEU A 205 -1.49 7.28 -5.69
CA LEU A 205 -1.53 8.26 -6.78
C LEU A 205 -2.90 8.24 -7.48
N ARG A 206 -3.91 8.74 -6.78
CA ARG A 206 -5.32 8.62 -7.19
C ARG A 206 -5.76 9.64 -8.23
N ASP A 207 -5.43 10.91 -7.99
CA ASP A 207 -5.87 12.05 -8.79
C ASP A 207 -4.71 12.73 -9.52
N LEU A 208 -5.08 13.56 -10.50
CA LEU A 208 -4.15 14.26 -11.40
C LEU A 208 -3.19 15.19 -10.64
N GLU A 209 -3.68 15.87 -9.60
CA GLU A 209 -2.88 16.83 -8.86
C GLU A 209 -1.83 16.13 -7.97
N THR A 210 -2.23 15.05 -7.28
CA THR A 210 -1.33 14.20 -6.51
C THR A 210 -0.22 13.64 -7.40
N ILE A 211 -0.56 13.15 -8.60
CA ILE A 211 0.44 12.64 -9.57
C ILE A 211 1.39 13.75 -10.02
N ARG A 212 0.87 14.95 -10.32
CA ARG A 212 1.70 16.08 -10.75
C ARG A 212 2.71 16.46 -9.67
N LEU A 213 2.26 16.60 -8.42
CA LEU A 213 3.13 16.96 -7.30
C LEU A 213 4.17 15.88 -7.01
N ALA A 214 3.80 14.60 -7.10
CA ALA A 214 4.74 13.49 -6.95
C ALA A 214 5.82 13.48 -8.04
N LEU A 215 5.45 13.74 -9.30
CA LEU A 215 6.41 13.88 -10.40
C LEU A 215 7.34 15.08 -10.20
N THR A 216 6.81 16.22 -9.77
CA THR A 216 7.63 17.40 -9.44
C THR A 216 8.61 17.08 -8.31
N ALA A 217 8.16 16.47 -7.21
CA ALA A 217 9.04 16.10 -6.11
C ALA A 217 10.17 15.15 -6.57
N ALA A 218 9.83 14.14 -7.39
CA ALA A 218 10.81 13.19 -7.93
C ALA A 218 11.83 13.85 -8.87
N GLU A 219 11.43 14.90 -9.60
CA GLU A 219 12.30 15.70 -10.46
C GLU A 219 13.20 16.64 -9.65
N THR A 220 12.68 17.22 -8.55
CA THR A 220 13.38 18.21 -7.72
C THR A 220 14.32 17.64 -6.67
N GLY A 221 14.75 16.38 -6.81
CA GLY A 221 15.81 15.81 -5.97
C GLY A 221 15.36 14.86 -4.88
N HIS A 222 14.07 14.51 -4.81
CA HIS A 222 13.54 13.61 -3.79
C HIS A 222 13.42 12.18 -4.32
N LEU A 223 13.60 11.18 -3.47
CA LEU A 223 13.17 9.81 -3.78
C LEU A 223 11.72 9.61 -3.34
N VAL A 224 10.82 9.52 -4.31
CA VAL A 224 9.38 9.45 -4.12
C VAL A 224 8.88 8.03 -4.31
N PHE A 225 8.09 7.54 -3.36
CA PHE A 225 7.36 6.29 -3.43
C PHE A 225 5.88 6.56 -3.66
N GLY A 226 5.26 5.79 -4.53
CA GLY A 226 3.82 5.87 -4.78
C GLY A 226 3.19 4.50 -5.03
N THR A 227 1.89 4.38 -4.76
CA THR A 227 1.13 3.18 -5.15
C THR A 227 0.04 3.45 -6.17
N LEU A 228 -0.25 2.42 -6.96
CA LEU A 228 -1.41 2.34 -7.85
C LEU A 228 -2.00 0.92 -7.81
N HIS A 229 -3.23 0.79 -8.28
CA HIS A 229 -3.93 -0.51 -8.38
C HIS A 229 -3.72 -1.27 -9.71
N THR A 230 -2.77 -0.82 -10.54
CA THR A 230 -2.43 -1.44 -11.83
C THR A 230 -1.74 -2.78 -11.66
N SER A 231 -1.91 -3.67 -12.64
CA SER A 231 -1.42 -5.07 -12.58
C SER A 231 -0.13 -5.33 -13.36
N SER A 232 0.44 -4.33 -14.03
CA SER A 232 1.70 -4.46 -14.75
C SER A 232 2.41 -3.11 -14.89
N ALA A 233 3.71 -3.15 -15.21
CA ALA A 233 4.52 -1.95 -15.41
C ALA A 233 3.95 -1.10 -16.56
N ALA A 234 3.69 -1.69 -17.72
CA ALA A 234 3.13 -0.99 -18.88
C ALA A 234 1.79 -0.29 -18.54
N LYS A 235 0.85 -0.99 -17.88
CA LYS A 235 -0.44 -0.41 -17.46
C LYS A 235 -0.27 0.72 -16.44
N THR A 236 0.76 0.65 -15.62
CA THR A 236 1.08 1.71 -14.65
C THR A 236 1.48 2.99 -15.37
N ILE A 237 2.33 2.88 -16.39
CA ILE A 237 2.72 4.02 -17.23
C ILE A 237 1.50 4.61 -17.94
N ASP A 238 0.70 3.76 -18.61
CA ASP A 238 -0.53 4.21 -19.29
C ASP A 238 -1.47 4.92 -18.31
N ARG A 239 -1.71 4.34 -17.12
CA ARG A 239 -2.60 4.93 -16.11
C ARG A 239 -2.13 6.31 -15.65
N ILE A 240 -0.83 6.51 -15.44
CA ILE A 240 -0.27 7.80 -15.01
C ILE A 240 -0.45 8.85 -16.11
N ILE A 241 -0.23 8.50 -17.37
CA ILE A 241 -0.34 9.43 -18.50
C ILE A 241 -1.81 9.73 -18.84
N ASP A 242 -2.68 8.72 -18.78
CA ASP A 242 -4.05 8.81 -19.30
C ASP A 242 -5.02 9.62 -18.46
N VAL A 243 -4.70 9.87 -17.18
CA VAL A 243 -5.51 10.78 -16.35
C VAL A 243 -5.34 12.25 -16.76
N PHE A 244 -4.28 12.59 -17.50
CA PHE A 244 -4.04 13.96 -17.95
C PHE A 244 -4.78 14.28 -19.26
N PRO A 245 -5.23 15.55 -19.44
CA PRO A 245 -5.76 16.03 -20.70
C PRO A 245 -4.75 15.86 -21.84
N ALA A 246 -5.25 15.67 -23.07
CA ALA A 246 -4.42 15.38 -24.25
C ALA A 246 -3.27 16.39 -24.49
N GLY A 247 -3.49 17.67 -24.20
CA GLY A 247 -2.47 18.71 -24.34
C GLY A 247 -1.31 18.60 -23.35
N GLU A 248 -1.49 17.92 -22.22
CA GLU A 248 -0.48 17.79 -21.16
C GLU A 248 0.27 16.46 -21.20
N LYS A 249 -0.28 15.44 -21.87
CA LYS A 249 0.33 14.10 -21.94
C LYS A 249 1.79 14.11 -22.41
N PRO A 250 2.22 14.89 -23.44
CA PRO A 250 3.62 14.91 -23.85
C PRO A 250 4.58 15.39 -22.76
N MET A 251 4.17 16.40 -21.98
CA MET A 251 4.96 16.92 -20.86
C MET A 251 5.07 15.88 -19.74
N VAL A 252 3.94 15.28 -19.35
CA VAL A 252 3.91 14.24 -18.30
C VAL A 252 4.76 13.04 -18.67
N ARG A 253 4.69 12.61 -19.93
CA ARG A 253 5.52 11.55 -20.47
C ARG A 253 7.02 11.89 -20.39
N SER A 254 7.40 13.12 -20.71
CA SER A 254 8.78 13.59 -20.55
C SER A 254 9.21 13.54 -19.08
N MET A 255 8.44 14.15 -18.17
CA MET A 255 8.73 14.16 -16.72
C MET A 255 8.84 12.74 -16.15
N LEU A 256 7.91 11.86 -16.51
CA LEU A 256 7.92 10.46 -16.08
C LEU A 256 9.14 9.71 -16.63
N SER A 257 9.53 9.96 -17.88
CA SER A 257 10.73 9.34 -18.47
C SER A 257 12.02 9.73 -17.76
N GLU A 258 12.10 10.91 -17.15
CA GLU A 258 13.29 11.38 -16.42
C GLU A 258 13.26 10.99 -14.94
N SER A 259 12.09 11.04 -14.30
CA SER A 259 11.93 10.77 -12.87
C SER A 259 11.85 9.27 -12.55
N LEU A 260 11.23 8.44 -13.40
CA LEU A 260 10.95 7.04 -13.07
C LEU A 260 12.23 6.21 -12.86
N ARG A 261 12.31 5.54 -11.70
CA ARG A 261 13.36 4.59 -11.34
C ARG A 261 12.90 3.15 -11.47
N ALA A 262 11.70 2.83 -11.00
CA ALA A 262 11.14 1.50 -11.17
C ALA A 262 9.62 1.44 -11.03
N VAL A 263 9.04 0.40 -11.62
CA VAL A 263 7.69 -0.08 -11.33
C VAL A 263 7.76 -1.53 -10.87
N ILE A 264 7.20 -1.80 -9.71
CA ILE A 264 7.11 -3.12 -9.08
C ILE A 264 5.62 -3.49 -9.01
N SER A 265 5.15 -4.36 -9.89
CA SER A 265 3.75 -4.84 -9.86
C SER A 265 3.68 -6.17 -9.11
N GLN A 266 2.82 -6.23 -8.09
CA GLN A 266 2.80 -7.29 -7.08
C GLN A 266 1.44 -8.00 -7.01
N THR A 267 1.48 -9.32 -6.80
CA THR A 267 0.32 -10.15 -6.44
C THR A 267 0.69 -11.17 -5.36
N LEU A 268 -0.26 -11.58 -4.52
CA LEU A 268 -0.04 -12.63 -3.52
C LEU A 268 -0.61 -13.97 -4.00
N LEU A 269 0.21 -15.02 -3.90
CA LEU A 269 -0.17 -16.40 -4.16
C LEU A 269 -0.08 -17.24 -2.89
N LYS A 270 -0.76 -18.38 -2.86
CA LYS A 270 -0.71 -19.31 -1.73
C LYS A 270 0.59 -20.09 -1.84
N LYS A 271 1.33 -20.17 -0.74
CA LYS A 271 2.57 -20.94 -0.68
C LYS A 271 2.25 -22.42 -0.44
N VAL A 272 3.00 -23.30 -1.09
CA VAL A 272 2.98 -24.73 -0.77
C VAL A 272 3.49 -24.90 0.67
N GLY A 273 2.71 -25.58 1.51
CA GLY A 273 3.02 -25.71 2.94
C GLY A 273 2.45 -24.62 3.85
N GLY A 274 1.63 -23.70 3.31
CA GLY A 274 0.89 -22.71 4.10
C GLY A 274 1.47 -21.31 4.03
N GLY A 275 0.62 -20.31 4.24
CA GLY A 275 0.95 -18.89 4.08
C GLY A 275 0.81 -18.38 2.64
N ARG A 276 1.34 -17.18 2.40
CA ARG A 276 1.29 -16.47 1.12
C ARG A 276 2.68 -15.98 0.72
N MET A 277 2.93 -15.83 -0.57
CA MET A 277 4.16 -15.32 -1.14
C MET A 277 3.83 -14.28 -2.21
N ALA A 278 4.62 -13.20 -2.27
CA ALA A 278 4.49 -12.20 -3.31
C ALA A 278 5.21 -12.63 -4.60
N ALA A 279 4.52 -12.49 -5.73
CA ALA A 279 5.14 -12.53 -7.05
C ALA A 279 5.20 -11.12 -7.63
N HIS A 280 6.30 -10.81 -8.31
CA HIS A 280 6.62 -9.46 -8.75
C HIS A 280 6.95 -9.43 -10.24
N GLU A 281 6.32 -8.52 -10.98
CA GLU A 281 6.89 -7.95 -12.21
C GLU A 281 7.71 -6.73 -11.82
N ILE A 282 8.94 -6.63 -12.33
CA ILE A 282 9.88 -5.55 -11.99
C ILE A 282 10.37 -4.93 -13.30
N MET A 283 10.12 -3.65 -13.47
CA MET A 283 10.66 -2.83 -14.54
C MET A 283 11.55 -1.75 -13.95
N VAL A 284 12.77 -1.59 -14.48
CA VAL A 284 13.71 -0.55 -14.06
C VAL A 284 13.82 0.53 -15.15
N GLY A 285 13.93 1.80 -14.75
CA GLY A 285 14.00 2.97 -15.61
C GLY A 285 15.36 3.12 -16.29
N ILE A 286 15.74 2.18 -17.16
CA ILE A 286 16.95 2.26 -17.99
C ILE A 286 16.73 3.17 -19.23
N PRO A 287 17.78 3.69 -19.90
CA PRO A 287 17.64 4.57 -21.06
C PRO A 287 16.67 4.07 -22.14
N ALA A 288 16.67 2.77 -22.44
CA ALA A 288 15.74 2.17 -23.41
C ALA A 288 14.27 2.32 -22.98
N ILE A 289 13.94 2.02 -21.72
CA ILE A 289 12.58 2.17 -21.17
C ILE A 289 12.16 3.65 -21.18
N ARG A 290 13.07 4.56 -20.81
CA ARG A 290 12.80 6.00 -20.83
C ARG A 290 12.46 6.51 -22.23
N ASN A 291 13.19 6.05 -23.24
CA ASN A 291 12.89 6.36 -24.64
C ASN A 291 11.53 5.79 -25.07
N LEU A 292 11.19 4.56 -24.66
CA LEU A 292 9.87 3.97 -24.93
C LEU A 292 8.74 4.77 -24.28
N ILE A 293 8.95 5.30 -23.06
CA ILE A 293 8.02 6.24 -22.44
C ILE A 293 7.88 7.46 -23.35
N ARG A 294 8.98 8.17 -23.65
CA ARG A 294 9.01 9.44 -24.40
C ARG A 294 8.41 9.35 -25.81
N GLU A 295 8.59 8.23 -26.49
CA GLU A 295 8.11 7.98 -27.85
C GLU A 295 6.71 7.37 -27.94
N ASP A 296 6.01 7.22 -26.80
CA ASP A 296 4.67 6.62 -26.75
C ASP A 296 4.63 5.16 -27.23
N LYS A 297 5.68 4.40 -26.90
CA LYS A 297 5.85 2.99 -27.31
C LYS A 297 5.73 2.04 -26.13
N VAL A 298 4.82 2.32 -25.20
CA VAL A 298 4.59 1.53 -23.97
C VAL A 298 4.32 0.05 -24.26
N ALA A 299 3.68 -0.26 -25.40
CA ALA A 299 3.44 -1.63 -25.85
C ALA A 299 4.72 -2.48 -26.00
N GLN A 300 5.87 -1.86 -26.27
CA GLN A 300 7.18 -2.53 -26.43
C GLN A 300 7.92 -2.73 -25.11
N MET A 301 7.39 -2.23 -23.98
CA MET A 301 8.07 -2.37 -22.68
C MET A 301 8.13 -3.82 -22.21
N TYR A 302 7.12 -4.64 -22.52
CA TYR A 302 7.08 -6.02 -22.06
C TYR A 302 8.27 -6.84 -22.58
N SER A 303 8.63 -6.69 -23.86
CA SER A 303 9.80 -7.35 -24.43
C SER A 303 11.11 -6.82 -23.83
N SER A 304 11.16 -5.53 -23.53
CA SER A 304 12.32 -4.90 -22.88
C SER A 304 12.52 -5.40 -21.44
N ILE A 305 11.44 -5.61 -20.69
CA ILE A 305 11.48 -6.23 -19.35
C ILE A 305 11.97 -7.68 -19.46
N GLN A 306 11.45 -8.43 -20.43
CA GLN A 306 11.78 -9.84 -20.63
C GLN A 306 13.28 -10.07 -20.89
N THR A 307 13.94 -9.17 -21.63
CA THR A 307 15.38 -9.23 -21.93
C THR A 307 16.24 -8.44 -20.94
N GLY A 308 15.63 -7.72 -20.00
CA GLY A 308 16.28 -6.80 -19.05
C GLY A 308 16.80 -7.44 -17.76
N GLN A 309 16.92 -8.78 -17.69
CA GLN A 309 17.29 -9.50 -16.45
C GLN A 309 18.63 -9.03 -15.84
N GLN A 310 19.59 -8.61 -16.67
CA GLN A 310 20.87 -8.05 -16.21
C GLN A 310 20.72 -6.77 -15.35
N TYR A 311 19.59 -6.06 -15.48
CA TYR A 311 19.24 -4.88 -14.68
C TYR A 311 18.28 -5.22 -13.53
N GLY A 312 18.12 -6.50 -13.19
CA GLY A 312 17.16 -6.95 -12.17
C GLY A 312 15.70 -6.92 -12.61
N MET A 313 15.43 -6.70 -13.91
CA MET A 313 14.06 -6.77 -14.43
C MET A 313 13.56 -8.20 -14.53
N GLN A 314 12.25 -8.38 -14.39
CA GLN A 314 11.59 -9.65 -14.62
C GLN A 314 10.12 -9.42 -14.96
N THR A 315 9.58 -10.19 -15.90
CA THR A 315 8.13 -10.22 -16.12
C THR A 315 7.46 -11.01 -14.99
N LEU A 316 6.15 -10.78 -14.77
CA LEU A 316 5.39 -11.59 -13.82
C LEU A 316 5.49 -13.09 -14.17
N ASP A 317 5.38 -13.43 -15.46
CA ASP A 317 5.45 -14.80 -15.95
C ASP A 317 6.80 -15.47 -15.64
N GLN A 318 7.92 -14.76 -15.83
CA GLN A 318 9.26 -15.25 -15.47
C GLN A 318 9.37 -15.53 -13.96
N ASN A 319 8.87 -14.61 -13.13
CA ASN A 319 8.88 -14.79 -11.68
C ASN A 319 8.01 -15.98 -11.24
N LEU A 320 6.81 -16.13 -11.83
CA LEU A 320 5.92 -17.26 -11.57
C LEU A 320 6.57 -18.60 -11.97
N GLN A 321 7.28 -18.66 -13.10
CA GLN A 321 8.00 -19.86 -13.52
C GLN A 321 9.11 -20.25 -12.52
N ASP A 322 9.89 -19.28 -12.03
CA ASP A 322 10.90 -19.53 -11.00
C ASP A 322 10.27 -20.06 -9.70
N LEU A 323 9.18 -19.44 -9.24
CA LEU A 323 8.48 -19.86 -8.03
C LEU A 323 7.91 -21.28 -8.14
N VAL A 324 7.38 -21.67 -9.30
CA VAL A 324 6.94 -23.05 -9.57
C VAL A 324 8.14 -24.01 -9.60
N LYS A 325 9.22 -23.64 -10.29
CA LYS A 325 10.44 -24.46 -10.39
C LYS A 325 11.06 -24.73 -9.02
N ARG A 326 11.01 -23.76 -8.11
CA ARG A 326 11.46 -23.87 -6.71
C ARG A 326 10.48 -24.59 -5.80
N GLY A 327 9.31 -25.00 -6.31
CA GLY A 327 8.27 -25.68 -5.53
C GLY A 327 7.57 -24.80 -4.49
N VAL A 328 7.69 -23.47 -4.60
CA VAL A 328 7.15 -22.50 -3.63
C VAL A 328 5.64 -22.33 -3.82
N ILE A 329 5.16 -22.41 -5.07
CA ILE A 329 3.74 -22.28 -5.44
C ILE A 329 3.31 -23.43 -6.34
N ALA A 330 2.01 -23.74 -6.33
CA ALA A 330 1.43 -24.75 -7.21
C ALA A 330 1.34 -24.24 -8.66
N ARG A 331 1.65 -25.12 -9.62
CA ARG A 331 1.60 -24.83 -11.07
C ARG A 331 0.23 -24.29 -11.52
N GLN A 332 -0.85 -24.92 -11.05
CA GLN A 332 -2.22 -24.50 -11.37
C GLN A 332 -2.52 -23.07 -10.89
N GLN A 333 -1.97 -22.69 -9.74
CA GLN A 333 -2.13 -21.34 -9.22
C GLN A 333 -1.30 -20.34 -10.04
N ALA A 334 -0.05 -20.66 -10.39
CA ALA A 334 0.75 -19.80 -11.26
C ALA A 334 0.03 -19.52 -12.59
N GLN A 335 -0.57 -20.55 -13.19
CA GLN A 335 -1.32 -20.43 -14.44
C GLN A 335 -2.52 -19.46 -14.36
N SER A 336 -3.18 -19.31 -13.20
CA SER A 336 -4.32 -18.38 -13.09
C SER A 336 -3.90 -16.90 -13.07
N TYR A 337 -2.65 -16.61 -12.68
CA TYR A 337 -2.11 -15.25 -12.62
C TYR A 337 -1.21 -14.90 -13.82
N ALA A 338 -0.75 -15.90 -14.57
CA ALA A 338 0.10 -15.71 -15.73
C ALA A 338 -0.60 -14.94 -16.86
N LYS A 339 0.15 -14.04 -17.52
CA LYS A 339 -0.28 -13.39 -18.75
C LYS A 339 -0.27 -14.39 -19.91
N ASN A 340 0.80 -15.16 -20.05
CA ASN A 340 0.88 -16.29 -20.97
C ASN A 340 0.69 -17.61 -20.21
N LYS A 341 -0.53 -18.16 -20.27
CA LYS A 341 -0.90 -19.39 -19.56
C LYS A 341 -0.28 -20.65 -20.16
N ASP A 342 0.17 -20.60 -21.41
CA ASP A 342 0.70 -21.77 -22.12
C ASP A 342 2.06 -22.22 -21.56
N ILE A 343 2.81 -21.31 -20.95
CA ILE A 343 4.10 -21.63 -20.32
C ILE A 343 3.96 -22.56 -19.09
N PHE A 344 2.73 -22.73 -18.60
CA PHE A 344 2.37 -23.61 -17.49
C PHE A 344 1.52 -24.81 -17.92
N LYS A 345 1.39 -25.10 -19.23
CA LYS A 345 0.71 -26.31 -19.72
C LYS A 345 1.57 -27.56 -19.64
#